data_AF-A0A821ERB6-F1
#
_entry.id   AF-A0A821ERB6-F1
#
_cell.length_a   1.000
_cell.length_b   1.000
_cell.length_c   1.000
_cell.angle_alpha   90.00
_cell.angle_beta   90.00
_cell.angle_gamma   90.00
#
_symmetry.space_group_name_H-M   'P 1'
#
loop_
_entity.id
_entity.type
_entity.pdbx_description
1 polymer ?
#
loop_
_entity_poly.entity_id
_entity_poly.type
_entity_poly.pdbx_seq_one_letter_code
_entity_poly.pdbx_strand_id
1 'polypeptide(L)'
;MQIFLLYILVSCSVSIIRSTFKLSEPSLQTNNQMFKSIDIENLPRLDLFISTSTFSSSILSNKKIYNDTLNEQYFTRRIIIERPLTRADHNKTIQCQVESNNNIEIYLIKNVSINIEYGPNLETGALSKVRLESETLKTMEMECQIEANPNPSYVWYEISSNISTGTMSDYDQKNSYGRLNTIEQSVFGTSKRIERIYQEKGQYIMQCQAQSRGKTVKQEFSIFIN
;
A
#
# COMPACT_ATOMS: atom_id res chain seq x y z
N MET A 1 18.28 1.93 1.13
CA MET A 1 16.81 1.78 1.18
C MET A 1 16.28 2.88 2.10
N GLN A 2 15.72 3.95 1.54
CA GLN A 2 15.31 5.14 2.28
C GLN A 2 13.83 4.97 2.65
N ILE A 3 13.54 4.61 3.90
CA ILE A 3 12.17 4.47 4.40
C ILE A 3 11.67 5.88 4.71
N PHE A 4 10.84 6.43 3.83
CA PHE A 4 10.08 7.64 4.14
C PHE A 4 8.95 7.25 5.10
N LEU A 5 9.15 7.49 6.40
CA LEU A 5 8.08 7.38 7.40
C LEU A 5 7.18 8.61 7.26
N LEU A 6 6.07 8.46 6.55
CA LEU A 6 5.01 9.47 6.54
C LEU A 6 4.18 9.28 7.82
N TYR A 7 4.18 10.28 8.69
CA TYR A 7 3.29 10.31 9.84
C TYR A 7 1.94 10.83 9.38
N ILE A 8 0.93 9.95 9.37
CA ILE A 8 -0.45 10.34 9.10
C ILE A 8 -1.16 10.49 10.45
N LEU A 9 -1.74 11.67 10.67
CA LEU A 9 -2.59 11.93 11.82
C LEU A 9 -4.00 11.43 11.50
N VAL A 10 -4.49 10.49 12.31
CA VAL A 10 -5.85 9.98 12.21
C VAL A 10 -6.65 10.55 13.37
N SER A 11 -7.72 11.28 13.08
CA SER A 11 -8.60 11.86 14.10
C SER A 11 -10.04 11.36 13.97
N CYS A 12 -10.64 10.99 15.09
CA CYS A 12 -12.09 10.83 15.22
C CYS A 12 -12.63 11.83 16.23
N SER A 13 -13.77 12.46 15.91
CA SER A 13 -14.44 13.42 16.79
C SER A 13 -15.90 13.05 16.95
N VAL A 14 -16.38 13.10 18.20
CA VAL A 14 -17.78 12.90 18.55
C VAL A 14 -18.28 14.09 19.34
N SER A 15 -19.44 14.61 18.93
CA SER A 15 -20.14 15.70 19.60
C SER A 15 -21.45 15.16 20.17
N ILE A 16 -21.69 15.44 21.44
CA ILE A 16 -22.81 14.91 22.23
C ILE A 16 -23.61 16.08 22.79
N ILE A 17 -24.94 16.01 22.70
CA ILE A 17 -25.84 17.01 23.28
C ILE A 17 -25.88 16.82 24.81
N ARG A 18 -25.59 17.89 25.56
CA ARG A 18 -25.50 17.86 27.03
C ARG A 18 -26.77 17.40 27.73
N SER A 19 -27.92 17.85 27.25
CA SER A 19 -29.23 17.52 27.85
C SER A 19 -29.53 16.02 27.84
N THR A 20 -28.95 15.27 26.90
CA THR A 20 -29.16 13.83 26.75
C THR A 20 -28.36 12.99 27.76
N PHE A 21 -27.25 13.52 28.29
CA PHE A 21 -26.30 12.77 29.14
C PHE A 21 -26.25 13.21 30.60
N LYS A 22 -27.14 14.13 31.04
CA LYS A 22 -27.14 14.70 32.41
C LYS A 22 -25.74 15.12 32.88
N LEU A 23 -24.94 15.73 32.00
CA LEU A 23 -23.61 16.22 32.35
C LEU A 23 -23.75 17.37 33.35
N SER A 24 -22.98 17.32 34.43
CA SER A 24 -22.96 18.37 35.46
C SER A 24 -22.54 19.72 34.87
N GLU A 25 -23.16 20.80 35.35
CA GLU A 25 -22.78 22.15 34.94
C GLU A 25 -21.32 22.44 35.34
N PRO A 26 -20.54 23.14 34.49
CA PRO A 26 -19.19 23.52 34.84
C PRO A 26 -19.31 24.56 35.96
N SER A 27 -18.88 24.21 37.17
CA SER A 27 -18.89 25.14 38.28
C SER A 27 -17.92 26.29 38.00
N LEU A 28 -18.43 27.49 37.78
CA LEU A 28 -17.66 28.74 37.77
C LEU A 28 -17.16 28.99 39.20
N GLN A 29 -15.94 28.56 39.50
CA GLN A 29 -15.21 29.10 40.66
C GLN A 29 -14.31 30.23 40.16
N THR A 30 -14.70 31.45 40.53
CA THR A 30 -13.87 32.64 40.44
C THR A 30 -12.58 32.45 41.25
N ASN A 31 -11.47 32.82 40.61
CA ASN A 31 -10.11 33.00 41.13
C ASN A 31 -9.15 31.82 40.90
N ASN A 32 -8.35 31.98 39.85
CA ASN A 32 -6.99 31.45 39.68
C ASN A 32 -6.72 30.03 40.22
N GLN A 33 -7.28 28.99 39.59
CA GLN A 33 -6.65 27.68 39.45
C GLN A 33 -7.51 26.76 38.57
N MET A 34 -6.83 26.09 37.63
CA MET A 34 -7.11 24.78 37.02
C MET A 34 -8.58 24.34 36.88
N PHE A 35 -9.05 24.20 35.64
CA PHE A 35 -10.33 23.56 35.29
C PHE A 35 -10.54 22.29 36.11
N LYS A 36 -11.54 22.32 37.00
CA LYS A 36 -11.96 21.21 37.84
C LYS A 36 -12.45 20.08 36.95
N SER A 37 -11.99 18.86 37.23
CA SER A 37 -12.29 17.63 36.49
C SER A 37 -13.80 17.48 36.27
N ILE A 38 -14.21 17.46 35.00
CA ILE A 38 -15.53 16.98 34.58
C ILE A 38 -15.71 15.56 35.14
N ASP A 39 -16.89 15.20 35.65
CA ASP A 39 -17.19 13.81 36.03
C ASP A 39 -17.10 12.92 34.76
N ILE A 40 -15.92 12.34 34.55
CA ILE A 40 -15.59 11.56 33.35
C ILE A 40 -16.34 10.22 33.35
N GLU A 41 -16.85 9.78 34.50
CA GLU A 41 -17.51 8.48 34.67
C GLU A 41 -18.78 8.32 33.82
N ASN A 42 -19.44 9.43 33.46
CA ASN A 42 -20.69 9.41 32.68
C ASN A 42 -20.48 9.82 31.21
N LEU A 43 -19.25 9.90 30.71
CA LEU A 43 -19.01 10.18 29.29
C LEU A 43 -19.00 8.89 28.47
N PRO A 44 -19.58 8.88 27.25
CA PRO A 44 -19.42 7.73 26.38
C PRO A 44 -17.94 7.48 26.11
N ARG A 45 -17.59 6.20 26.14
CA ARG A 45 -16.27 5.72 25.77
C ARG A 45 -16.13 5.89 24.26
N LEU A 46 -15.15 6.69 23.87
CA LEU A 46 -14.75 6.82 22.49
C LEU A 46 -13.49 5.96 22.34
N ASP A 47 -13.52 5.02 21.40
CA ASP A 47 -12.38 4.21 21.06
C ASP A 47 -12.08 4.32 19.56
N LEU A 48 -10.79 4.34 19.25
CA LEU A 48 -10.30 4.39 17.88
C LEU A 48 -9.45 3.15 17.65
N PHE A 49 -9.89 2.33 16.71
CA PHE A 49 -9.25 1.10 16.30
C PHE A 49 -8.68 1.27 14.89
N ILE A 50 -7.48 0.74 14.67
CA ILE A 50 -6.93 0.60 13.33
C ILE A 50 -6.89 -0.91 13.10
N SER A 51 -7.76 -1.41 12.22
CA SER A 51 -7.80 -2.84 11.90
C SER A 51 -6.64 -3.17 10.97
N THR A 52 -5.44 -3.31 11.52
CA THR A 52 -4.32 -3.89 10.81
C THR A 52 -4.38 -5.41 10.93
N SER A 53 -4.47 -6.11 9.78
CA SER A 53 -4.50 -7.58 9.66
C SER A 53 -3.29 -8.31 10.25
N THR A 54 -2.34 -7.58 10.82
CA THR A 54 -1.40 -8.11 11.78
C THR A 54 -1.66 -7.42 13.11
N PHE A 55 -2.08 -8.21 14.11
CA PHE A 55 -1.66 -8.00 15.50
C PHE A 55 -0.13 -8.22 15.56
N SER A 56 0.63 -7.51 14.73
CA SER A 56 2.06 -7.42 14.93
C SER A 56 2.19 -6.48 16.11
N SER A 57 2.58 -7.07 17.23
CA SER A 57 3.21 -6.47 18.41
C SER A 57 4.45 -5.63 18.05
N SER A 58 4.38 -4.82 17.00
CA SER A 58 5.41 -3.86 16.65
C SER A 58 5.34 -2.73 17.66
N ILE A 59 6.42 -2.68 18.43
CA ILE A 59 6.78 -1.76 19.50
C ILE A 59 6.95 -0.35 18.91
N LEU A 60 5.88 0.24 18.41
CA LEU A 60 5.82 1.67 18.15
C LEU A 60 4.68 2.22 18.97
N SER A 61 5.04 3.00 19.99
CA SER A 61 4.11 3.68 20.88
C SER A 61 3.12 4.49 20.07
N ASN A 62 1.88 3.98 19.94
CA ASN A 62 0.78 4.75 19.41
C ASN A 62 0.47 5.84 20.43
N LYS A 63 0.80 7.10 20.12
CA LYS A 63 0.42 8.21 21.00
C LYS A 63 -1.05 8.49 20.76
N LYS A 64 -1.89 8.10 21.74
CA LYS A 64 -3.29 8.50 21.81
C LYS A 64 -3.39 9.86 22.50
N ILE A 65 -4.01 10.82 21.84
CA ILE A 65 -4.25 12.16 22.39
C ILE A 65 -5.75 12.36 22.47
N TYR A 66 -6.22 12.78 23.65
CA TYR A 66 -7.61 13.06 23.94
C TYR A 66 -7.78 14.58 24.10
N ASN A 67 -8.61 15.18 23.25
CA ASN A 67 -8.94 16.59 23.33
C ASN A 67 -10.45 16.73 23.57
N ASP A 68 -10.78 17.17 24.78
CA ASP A 68 -12.16 17.40 25.19
C ASP A 68 -12.47 18.90 25.14
N THR A 69 -13.61 19.24 24.56
CA THR A 69 -14.12 20.61 24.47
C THR A 69 -15.56 20.64 24.92
N LEU A 70 -15.91 21.65 25.69
CA LEU A 70 -17.21 21.78 26.31
C LEU A 70 -17.79 23.15 25.98
N ASN A 71 -18.98 23.15 25.39
CA ASN A 71 -19.78 24.34 25.15
C ASN A 71 -21.11 24.23 25.94
N GLU A 72 -21.91 25.30 25.99
CA GLU A 72 -23.19 25.35 26.68
C GLU A 72 -24.13 24.21 26.28
N GLN A 73 -24.15 23.86 24.99
CA GLN A 73 -25.07 22.86 24.42
C GLN A 73 -24.43 21.49 24.17
N TYR A 74 -23.12 21.42 23.93
CA TYR A 74 -22.46 20.20 23.44
C TYR A 74 -21.17 19.90 24.21
N PHE A 75 -20.93 18.61 24.45
CA PHE A 75 -19.63 18.08 24.81
C PHE A 75 -19.01 17.40 23.59
N THR A 76 -17.79 17.78 23.20
CA THR A 76 -17.08 17.17 22.08
C THR A 76 -15.79 16.53 22.56
N ARG A 77 -15.64 15.23 22.32
CA ARG A 77 -14.38 14.49 22.55
C ARG A 77 -13.76 14.12 21.22
N ARG A 78 -12.48 14.46 21.07
CA ARG A 78 -11.66 14.10 19.90
C ARG A 78 -10.54 13.17 20.33
N ILE A 79 -10.41 12.04 19.65
CA ILE A 79 -9.27 11.14 19.78
C ILE A 79 -8.41 11.26 18.53
N ILE A 80 -7.12 11.47 18.74
CA ILE A 80 -6.11 11.50 17.70
C ILE A 80 -5.13 10.35 17.96
N ILE A 81 -4.89 9.54 16.93
CA ILE A 81 -3.81 8.54 16.93
C ILE A 81 -2.72 9.04 16.01
N GLU A 82 -1.53 9.18 16.57
CA GLU A 82 -0.30 9.42 15.83
C GLU A 82 0.43 8.09 15.65
N ARG A 83 0.47 7.59 14.40
CA ARG A 83 1.18 6.36 14.04
C ARG A 83 1.79 6.51 12.64
N PRO A 84 3.04 6.10 12.42
CA PRO A 84 3.57 6.04 11.06
C PRO A 84 2.85 4.94 10.28
N LEU A 85 2.45 5.27 9.06
CA LEU A 85 1.86 4.31 8.14
C LEU A 85 2.88 3.84 7.11
N THR A 86 2.75 2.59 6.70
CA THR A 86 3.61 1.96 5.69
C THR A 86 2.79 1.53 4.49
N ARG A 87 3.44 1.17 3.36
CA ARG A 87 2.73 0.60 2.20
C ARG A 87 1.84 -0.60 2.55
N ALA A 88 2.22 -1.38 3.57
CA ALA A 88 1.45 -2.52 4.03
C ALA A 88 0.12 -2.11 4.66
N ASP A 89 -0.11 -0.82 4.93
CA ASP A 89 -1.37 -0.27 5.46
C ASP A 89 -2.32 0.23 4.36
N HIS A 90 -1.91 0.21 3.09
CA HIS A 90 -2.81 0.50 1.98
C HIS A 90 -3.96 -0.50 1.92
N ASN A 91 -5.17 -0.02 1.60
CA ASN A 91 -6.43 -0.79 1.56
C ASN A 91 -6.88 -1.36 2.91
N LYS A 92 -6.20 -1.02 4.01
CA LYS A 92 -6.72 -1.29 5.36
C LYS A 92 -7.79 -0.28 5.74
N THR A 93 -8.46 -0.52 6.86
CA THR A 93 -9.50 0.38 7.37
C THR A 93 -9.16 0.92 8.76
N ILE A 94 -9.51 2.18 8.96
CA ILE A 94 -9.56 2.81 10.27
C ILE A 94 -11.01 2.75 10.73
N GLN A 95 -11.21 2.28 11.96
CA GLN A 95 -12.53 2.16 12.56
C GLN A 95 -12.61 3.05 13.79
N CYS A 96 -13.52 4.03 13.77
CA CYS A 96 -13.90 4.76 14.97
C CYS A 96 -15.16 4.12 15.57
N GLN A 97 -15.11 3.80 16.85
CA GLN A 97 -16.21 3.21 17.59
C GLN A 97 -16.56 4.09 18.80
N VAL A 98 -17.85 4.38 18.94
CA VAL A 98 -18.40 5.08 20.10
C VAL A 98 -19.29 4.10 20.86
N GLU A 99 -19.06 3.96 22.15
CA GLU A 99 -19.87 3.13 23.03
C GLU A 99 -20.26 3.94 24.28
N SER A 100 -21.54 3.91 24.63
CA SER A 100 -22.05 4.60 25.81
C SER A 100 -22.43 3.61 26.90
N ASN A 101 -21.98 3.84 28.13
CA ASN A 101 -22.24 2.96 29.27
C ASN A 101 -23.52 3.34 30.05
N ASN A 102 -24.19 4.45 29.71
CA ASN A 102 -25.19 5.09 30.57
C ASN A 102 -26.64 4.73 30.24
N ASN A 103 -26.97 3.45 30.04
CA ASN A 103 -28.33 2.99 29.67
C ASN A 103 -28.89 3.58 28.37
N ILE A 104 -28.06 4.25 27.57
CA ILE A 104 -28.36 4.65 26.20
C ILE A 104 -27.41 3.85 25.33
N GLU A 105 -27.94 2.87 24.61
CA GLU A 105 -27.20 2.03 23.67
C GLU A 105 -26.84 2.87 22.43
N ILE A 106 -25.82 3.72 22.57
CA ILE A 106 -25.20 4.41 21.44
C ILE A 106 -24.02 3.57 21.01
N TYR A 107 -24.21 2.94 19.85
CA TYR A 107 -23.18 2.20 19.15
C TYR A 107 -23.01 2.80 17.75
N LEU A 108 -21.95 3.59 17.58
CA LEU A 108 -21.65 4.24 16.30
C LEU A 108 -20.30 3.74 15.79
N ILE A 109 -20.31 3.11 14.63
CA ILE A 109 -19.10 2.72 13.91
C ILE A 109 -18.95 3.60 12.67
N LYS A 110 -17.76 4.15 12.47
CA LYS A 110 -17.36 4.75 11.19
C LYS A 110 -16.07 4.13 10.69
N ASN A 111 -16.12 3.58 9.48
CA ASN A 111 -14.97 3.02 8.80
C ASN A 111 -14.46 3.98 7.72
N VAL A 112 -13.14 4.12 7.61
CA VAL A 112 -12.47 4.90 6.56
C VAL A 112 -11.36 4.04 5.96
N SER A 113 -11.33 3.91 4.64
CA SER A 113 -10.25 3.20 3.94
C SER A 113 -8.98 4.04 3.88
N ILE A 114 -7.83 3.38 4.01
CA ILE A 114 -6.53 4.03 3.93
C ILE A 114 -5.99 3.90 2.50
N ASN A 115 -5.80 5.05 1.84
CA ASN A 115 -5.14 5.12 0.54
C ASN A 115 -3.71 5.65 0.73
N ILE A 116 -2.70 4.77 0.63
CA ILE A 116 -1.29 5.14 0.74
C ILE A 116 -0.66 4.98 -0.63
N GLU A 117 -0.18 6.08 -1.19
CA GLU A 117 0.52 6.05 -2.47
C GLU A 117 1.99 5.67 -2.27
N TYR A 118 2.50 4.79 -3.12
CA TYR A 118 3.89 4.33 -3.11
C TYR A 118 4.34 3.93 -4.52
N GLY A 119 5.63 4.12 -4.79
CA GLY A 119 6.24 3.71 -6.05
C GLY A 119 6.31 2.19 -6.19
N PRO A 120 6.55 1.68 -7.42
CA PRO A 120 6.59 0.25 -7.68
C PRO A 120 7.70 -0.44 -6.90
N ASN A 121 7.40 -1.63 -6.40
CA ASN A 121 8.37 -2.51 -5.74
C ASN A 121 7.95 -3.97 -5.91
N LEU A 122 8.90 -4.89 -5.77
CA LEU A 122 8.58 -6.31 -5.73
C LEU A 122 7.63 -6.59 -4.56
N GLU A 123 6.62 -7.41 -4.84
CA GLU A 123 5.70 -7.93 -3.83
C GLU A 123 6.50 -8.72 -2.76
N THR A 124 5.96 -8.80 -1.55
CA THR A 124 6.65 -9.51 -0.46
C THR A 124 6.79 -11.00 -0.80
N GLY A 125 8.03 -11.49 -0.85
CA GLY A 125 8.34 -12.87 -1.25
C GLY A 125 8.60 -13.07 -2.75
N ALA A 126 8.38 -12.04 -3.58
CA ALA A 126 8.70 -12.10 -4.99
C ALA A 126 10.22 -12.03 -5.23
N LEU A 127 10.67 -12.74 -6.26
CA LEU A 127 12.07 -12.73 -6.70
C LEU A 127 12.25 -11.76 -7.87
N SER A 128 13.37 -11.03 -7.89
CA SER A 128 13.74 -10.18 -9.04
C SER A 128 14.06 -11.00 -10.29
N LYS A 129 14.47 -12.27 -10.12
CA LYS A 129 14.74 -13.24 -11.17
C LYS A 129 14.01 -14.54 -10.88
N VAL A 130 13.15 -14.96 -11.79
CA VAL A 130 12.32 -16.17 -11.70
C VAL A 130 12.85 -17.18 -12.72
N ARG A 131 12.91 -18.46 -12.35
CA ARG A 131 13.22 -19.57 -13.26
C ARG A 131 11.97 -20.39 -13.48
N LEU A 132 11.64 -20.67 -14.75
CA LEU A 132 10.48 -21.45 -15.16
C LEU A 132 10.92 -22.54 -16.13
N GLU A 133 10.25 -23.68 -16.08
CA GLU A 133 10.49 -24.82 -16.98
C GLU A 133 9.17 -25.30 -17.58
N SER A 134 9.16 -25.63 -18.87
CA SER A 134 7.99 -26.20 -19.55
C SER A 134 8.41 -27.02 -20.78
N GLU A 135 7.44 -27.57 -21.49
CA GLU A 135 7.63 -28.29 -22.75
C GLU A 135 7.18 -27.44 -23.93
N THR A 136 7.67 -27.78 -25.12
CA THR A 136 7.20 -27.17 -26.37
C THR A 136 5.68 -27.31 -26.54
N LEU A 137 5.06 -26.30 -27.14
CA LEU A 137 3.62 -26.23 -27.43
C LEU A 137 2.69 -26.20 -26.20
N LYS A 138 3.22 -26.06 -24.98
CA LYS A 138 2.43 -25.77 -23.78
C LYS A 138 2.32 -24.28 -23.52
N THR A 139 1.15 -23.85 -23.05
CA THR A 139 0.93 -22.47 -22.59
C THR A 139 1.66 -22.24 -21.28
N MET A 140 2.58 -21.28 -21.28
CA MET A 140 3.27 -20.77 -20.11
C MET A 140 2.64 -19.44 -19.70
N GLU A 141 2.27 -19.34 -18.43
CA GLU A 141 1.74 -18.13 -17.83
C GLU A 141 2.83 -17.43 -17.01
N MET A 142 2.99 -16.12 -17.19
CA MET A 142 3.93 -15.29 -16.43
C MET A 142 3.18 -14.12 -15.83
N GLU A 143 3.33 -13.90 -14.53
CA GLU A 143 2.77 -12.76 -13.81
C GLU A 143 3.89 -11.92 -13.21
N CYS A 144 3.84 -10.62 -13.47
CA CYS A 144 4.75 -9.65 -12.91
C CYS A 144 4.37 -9.31 -11.47
N GLN A 145 5.18 -9.75 -10.51
CA GLN A 145 4.95 -9.59 -9.08
C GLN A 145 5.49 -8.25 -8.56
N ILE A 146 4.98 -7.17 -9.14
CA ILE A 146 5.30 -5.80 -8.75
C ILE A 146 4.03 -5.09 -8.30
N GLU A 147 4.06 -4.60 -7.06
CA GLU A 147 3.01 -3.79 -6.45
C GLU A 147 3.35 -2.29 -6.54
N ALA A 148 2.34 -1.45 -6.78
CA ALA A 148 2.45 0.00 -6.68
C ALA A 148 1.07 0.60 -6.41
N ASN A 149 1.03 1.80 -5.83
CA ASN A 149 -0.19 2.60 -5.77
C ASN A 149 0.11 4.07 -6.16
N PRO A 150 -0.45 4.59 -7.28
CA PRO A 150 -1.43 3.95 -8.16
C PRO A 150 -0.86 2.75 -8.92
N ASN A 151 -1.78 1.91 -9.42
CA ASN A 151 -1.44 0.71 -10.21
C ASN A 151 -0.41 1.05 -11.30
N PRO A 152 0.65 0.25 -11.45
CA PRO A 152 1.68 0.53 -12.42
C PRO A 152 1.23 0.14 -13.83
N SER A 153 1.82 0.79 -14.83
CA SER A 153 1.77 0.34 -16.22
C SER A 153 2.84 -0.73 -16.45
N TYR A 154 2.52 -1.78 -17.19
CA TYR A 154 3.44 -2.87 -17.48
C TYR A 154 3.90 -2.84 -18.93
N VAL A 155 5.14 -3.25 -19.18
CA VAL A 155 5.67 -3.57 -20.51
C VAL A 155 6.52 -4.82 -20.40
N TRP A 156 6.27 -5.78 -21.28
CA TRP A 156 7.06 -7.01 -21.38
C TRP A 156 8.02 -6.91 -22.53
N TYR A 157 9.26 -7.29 -22.28
CA TYR A 157 10.31 -7.41 -23.28
C TYR A 157 10.74 -8.86 -23.40
N GLU A 158 10.84 -9.35 -24.62
CA GLU A 158 11.65 -10.52 -24.90
C GLU A 158 13.08 -10.06 -25.15
N ILE A 159 14.02 -10.66 -24.44
CA ILE A 159 15.44 -10.36 -24.54
C ILE A 159 16.04 -11.46 -25.41
N SER A 160 16.32 -11.14 -26.68
CA SER A 160 17.13 -12.01 -27.51
C SER A 160 18.60 -11.79 -27.13
N SER A 161 19.25 -12.86 -26.66
CA SER A 161 20.71 -12.91 -26.70
C SER A 161 21.10 -13.35 -28.11
N ASN A 162 21.36 -12.40 -29.00
CA ASN A 162 22.06 -12.69 -30.24
C ASN A 162 23.50 -13.14 -29.91
N ILE A 163 23.71 -14.39 -29.51
CA ILE A 163 24.96 -15.07 -29.83
C ILE A 163 24.78 -15.52 -31.28
N SER A 164 24.97 -14.59 -32.21
CA SER A 164 24.88 -14.84 -33.64
C SER A 164 26.01 -15.77 -34.07
N THR A 165 25.80 -17.09 -33.98
CA THR A 165 26.40 -18.04 -34.93
C THR A 165 25.52 -18.06 -36.17
N GLY A 166 25.49 -16.94 -36.89
CA GLY A 166 24.74 -16.78 -38.13
C GLY A 166 25.71 -16.63 -39.29
N THR A 167 25.84 -17.67 -40.10
CA THR A 167 26.25 -17.56 -41.50
C THR A 167 25.41 -16.48 -42.16
N MET A 168 26.09 -15.40 -42.52
CA MET A 168 25.56 -14.18 -43.08
C MET A 168 25.00 -14.46 -44.48
N SER A 169 23.68 -14.46 -44.63
CA SER A 169 23.08 -14.28 -45.95
C SER A 169 23.09 -12.79 -46.27
N ASP A 170 24.00 -12.47 -47.18
CA ASP A 170 24.24 -11.21 -47.87
C ASP A 170 22.94 -10.59 -48.42
N TYR A 171 22.66 -9.33 -48.05
CA TYR A 171 22.27 -8.23 -48.95
C TYR A 171 22.22 -6.90 -48.15
N ASP A 172 22.98 -5.93 -48.66
CA ASP A 172 22.95 -4.47 -48.47
C ASP A 172 23.63 -3.77 -47.26
N GLN A 173 24.94 -3.61 -47.47
CA GLN A 173 25.79 -2.40 -47.35
C GLN A 173 25.57 -1.34 -46.26
N LYS A 174 26.67 -1.21 -45.48
CA LYS A 174 27.36 0.02 -45.02
C LYS A 174 26.66 0.88 -43.98
N ASN A 175 27.03 0.63 -42.72
CA ASN A 175 27.66 1.65 -41.88
C ASN A 175 28.68 1.00 -40.94
N SER A 176 29.90 1.53 -40.97
CA SER A 176 31.07 1.06 -40.22
C SER A 176 31.34 2.01 -39.07
N TYR A 177 30.88 1.67 -37.86
CA TYR A 177 31.47 2.05 -36.56
C TYR A 177 30.91 1.13 -35.47
N GLY A 178 31.76 0.28 -34.89
CA GLY A 178 31.55 -0.34 -33.57
C GLY A 178 30.49 -1.46 -33.50
N ARG A 179 30.94 -2.68 -33.24
CA ARG A 179 30.12 -3.84 -32.86
C ARG A 179 29.36 -3.51 -31.56
N LEU A 180 28.13 -3.01 -31.67
CA LEU A 180 27.20 -2.89 -30.54
C LEU A 180 26.64 -4.29 -30.29
N ASN A 181 26.85 -4.83 -29.09
CA ASN A 181 26.00 -5.89 -28.56
C ASN A 181 24.60 -5.30 -28.36
N THR A 182 23.81 -5.17 -29.43
CA THR A 182 22.42 -4.75 -29.33
C THR A 182 21.63 -5.91 -28.77
N ILE A 183 21.27 -5.82 -27.49
CA ILE A 183 20.17 -6.61 -26.94
C ILE A 183 18.93 -6.14 -27.69
N GLU A 184 18.48 -6.89 -28.69
CA GLU A 184 17.20 -6.59 -29.32
C GLU A 184 16.12 -6.89 -28.29
N GLN A 185 15.40 -5.84 -27.88
CA GLN A 185 14.27 -5.92 -26.96
C GLN A 185 13.02 -5.71 -27.79
N SER A 186 12.24 -6.76 -28.00
CA SER A 186 10.93 -6.66 -28.63
C SER A 186 9.87 -6.51 -27.56
N VAL A 187 8.95 -5.55 -27.74
CA VAL A 187 7.80 -5.38 -26.85
C VAL A 187 6.79 -6.49 -27.12
N PHE A 188 6.43 -7.25 -26.10
CA PHE A 188 5.56 -8.42 -26.20
C PHE A 188 4.16 -8.20 -25.61
N GLY A 189 4.00 -7.30 -24.64
CA GLY A 189 2.70 -7.08 -24.01
C GLY A 189 2.72 -5.99 -22.93
N THR A 190 1.54 -5.58 -22.47
CA THR A 190 1.37 -4.45 -21.53
C THR A 190 0.53 -4.77 -20.30
N SER A 191 0.20 -6.05 -20.09
CA SER A 191 -0.62 -6.53 -18.97
C SER A 191 0.25 -7.01 -17.81
N LYS A 192 -0.28 -7.01 -16.56
CA LYS A 192 0.42 -7.59 -15.39
C LYS A 192 0.80 -9.06 -15.63
N ARG A 193 -0.09 -9.77 -16.32
CA ARG A 193 0.00 -11.20 -16.65
C ARG A 193 0.00 -11.37 -18.16
N ILE A 194 0.83 -12.27 -18.66
CA ILE A 194 0.90 -12.66 -20.07
C ILE A 194 0.96 -14.18 -20.19
N GLU A 195 0.55 -14.69 -21.34
CA GLU A 195 0.65 -16.10 -21.70
C GLU A 195 1.50 -16.22 -22.97
N ARG A 196 2.27 -17.31 -23.07
CA ARG A 196 3.13 -17.57 -24.23
C ARG A 196 3.25 -19.07 -24.49
N ILE A 197 3.29 -19.43 -25.76
CA ILE A 197 3.58 -20.79 -26.21
C ILE A 197 4.93 -20.75 -26.93
N TYR A 198 5.83 -21.66 -26.54
CA TYR A 198 7.14 -21.81 -27.17
C TYR A 198 7.12 -23.02 -28.11
N GLN A 199 7.49 -22.80 -29.37
CA GLN A 199 7.49 -23.86 -30.38
C GLN A 199 8.79 -24.66 -30.38
N GLU A 200 9.90 -23.99 -30.06
CA GLU A 200 11.24 -24.57 -30.08
C GLU A 200 11.79 -24.73 -28.66
N LYS A 201 12.58 -25.79 -28.48
CA LYS A 201 13.35 -26.00 -27.25
C LYS A 201 14.42 -24.93 -27.12
N GLY A 202 14.75 -24.56 -25.90
CA GLY A 202 15.80 -23.58 -25.66
C GLY A 202 15.59 -22.78 -24.39
N GLN A 203 16.45 -21.77 -24.23
CA GLN A 203 16.38 -20.84 -23.12
C GLN A 203 15.90 -19.48 -23.62
N TYR A 204 14.86 -18.96 -23.00
CA TYR A 204 14.27 -17.66 -23.31
C TYR A 204 14.38 -16.75 -22.09
N ILE A 205 14.55 -15.45 -22.33
CA ILE A 205 14.57 -14.45 -21.28
C ILE A 205 13.46 -13.45 -21.55
N MET A 206 12.52 -13.37 -20.61
CA MET A 206 11.48 -12.36 -20.60
C MET A 206 11.74 -11.37 -19.46
N GLN A 207 11.46 -10.09 -19.69
CA GLN A 207 11.58 -9.05 -18.67
C GLN A 207 10.27 -8.26 -18.60
N CYS A 208 9.62 -8.30 -17.45
CA CYS A 208 8.57 -7.35 -17.11
C CYS A 208 9.19 -6.05 -16.61
N GLN A 209 8.67 -4.92 -17.07
CA GLN A 209 8.94 -3.59 -16.56
C GLN A 209 7.62 -2.96 -16.07
N ALA A 210 7.57 -2.62 -14.78
CA ALA A 210 6.42 -1.93 -14.18
C ALA A 210 6.82 -0.49 -13.82
N GLN A 211 6.01 0.48 -14.24
CA GLN A 211 6.24 1.91 -14.00
C GLN A 211 5.07 2.53 -13.25
N SER A 212 5.37 3.23 -12.16
CA SER A 212 4.40 4.06 -11.43
C SER A 212 5.11 5.24 -10.78
N ARG A 213 4.46 6.41 -10.80
CA ARG A 213 4.99 7.68 -10.25
C ARG A 213 6.43 8.02 -10.69
N GLY A 214 6.74 7.80 -11.96
CA GLY A 214 8.06 8.09 -12.54
C GLY A 214 9.17 7.13 -12.07
N LYS A 215 8.85 6.10 -11.29
CA LYS A 215 9.78 5.04 -10.90
C LYS A 215 9.47 3.76 -11.67
N THR A 216 10.50 2.98 -11.91
CA THR A 216 10.43 1.75 -12.70
C THR A 216 11.11 0.61 -11.95
N VAL A 217 10.45 -0.54 -11.89
CA VAL A 217 11.00 -1.79 -11.36
C VAL A 217 10.88 -2.86 -12.44
N LYS A 218 11.87 -3.75 -12.48
CA LYS A 218 11.98 -4.83 -13.47
C LYS A 218 12.00 -6.18 -12.78
N GLN A 219 11.39 -7.17 -13.42
CA GLN A 219 11.43 -8.58 -13.01
C GLN A 219 11.78 -9.43 -14.23
N GLU A 220 12.76 -10.31 -14.08
CA GLU A 220 13.31 -11.15 -15.15
C GLU A 220 12.85 -12.60 -14.99
N PHE A 221 12.54 -13.26 -16.09
CA PHE A 221 12.08 -14.64 -16.16
C PHE A 221 13.02 -15.40 -17.10
N SER A 222 13.79 -16.33 -16.56
CA SER A 222 14.58 -17.30 -17.32
C SER A 222 13.74 -18.55 -17.54
N ILE A 223 13.42 -18.82 -18.79
CA ILE A 223 12.47 -19.87 -19.18
C ILE A 223 13.22 -20.95 -19.94
N PHE A 224 13.11 -22.20 -19.48
CA PHE A 224 13.71 -23.36 -20.12
C PHE A 224 12.62 -24.22 -20.74
N ILE A 225 12.72 -24.44 -22.05
CA ILE A 225 11.77 -25.26 -22.81
C ILE A 225 12.46 -26.55 -23.23
N ASN A 226 11.93 -27.67 -22.73
CA ASN A 226 12.45 -29.02 -22.89
C ASN A 226 11.84 -29.79 -24.06
#